data_AF-A0A356B4T2-F1
#
_entry.id   AF-A0A356B4T2-F1
#
_cell.length_a   1.000
_cell.length_b   1.000
_cell.length_c   1.000
_cell.angle_alpha   90.00
_cell.angle_beta   90.00
_cell.angle_gamma   90.00
#
_symmetry.space_group_name_H-M   'P 1'
#
loop_
_entity.id
_entity.type
_entity.pdbx_description
1 polymer ?
#
loop_
_entity_poly.entity_id
_entity_poly.type
_entity_poly.pdbx_seq_one_letter_code
_entity_poly.pdbx_strand_id
1 'polypeptide(L)'
;MEQRDHYLDELKGLTQDLYKDYQNTLDHYYTQYVDGKMKEGMSRRQVIEGMATPDLVAKRWRLYEKMDRLKGVKKKGAWPLIKEAREQQLLAPKYYYGGIGMLLLKIITFPFVLLLIFGATLLVNPAIGTFVVSTILINKPGVIFFAMAAFAFFILYGCGRYAMKFVGYFLEDMIDRTIASANLKDFSKERYIIQVDEPKSKRLKKEESVDYIIRE
;
A
#
# COMPACT_ATOMS: atom_id res chain seq x y z
N MET A 1 -11.07 -35.38 19.35
CA MET A 1 -10.04 -34.31 19.47
C MET A 1 -9.18 -34.23 18.21
N GLU A 2 -8.88 -35.37 17.57
CA GLU A 2 -7.94 -35.55 16.46
C GLU A 2 -8.02 -34.59 15.26
N GLN A 3 -9.19 -34.16 14.79
CA GLN A 3 -9.27 -33.33 13.56
C GLN A 3 -8.79 -31.88 13.71
N ARG A 4 -8.90 -31.29 14.91
CA ARG A 4 -8.34 -29.93 15.17
C ARG A 4 -6.83 -29.98 15.14
N ASP A 5 -6.28 -31.01 15.80
CA ASP A 5 -4.86 -31.16 16.01
C ASP A 5 -4.21 -31.40 14.63
N HIS A 6 -4.82 -32.25 13.80
CA HIS A 6 -4.38 -32.43 12.41
C HIS A 6 -4.37 -31.14 11.57
N TYR A 7 -5.42 -30.31 11.62
CA TYR A 7 -5.46 -29.06 10.84
C TYR A 7 -4.34 -28.10 11.26
N LEU A 8 -4.18 -27.91 12.57
CA LEU A 8 -3.20 -26.99 13.12
C LEU A 8 -1.78 -27.52 12.91
N ASP A 9 -1.56 -28.82 13.01
CA ASP A 9 -0.27 -29.47 12.76
C ASP A 9 0.15 -29.32 11.29
N GLU A 10 -0.78 -29.53 10.35
CA GLU A 10 -0.54 -29.32 8.92
C GLU A 10 -0.26 -27.84 8.63
N LEU A 11 -1.05 -26.93 9.19
CA LEU A 11 -0.82 -25.49 9.04
C LEU A 11 0.52 -25.05 9.63
N LYS A 12 0.93 -25.60 10.79
CA LYS A 12 2.24 -25.35 11.41
C LYS A 12 3.37 -25.89 10.54
N GLY A 13 3.23 -27.07 9.95
CA GLY A 13 4.19 -27.61 8.98
C GLY A 13 4.36 -26.70 7.76
N LEU A 14 3.26 -26.11 7.28
CA LEU A 14 3.24 -25.17 6.15
C LEU A 14 3.69 -23.75 6.51
N THR A 15 3.85 -23.41 7.79
CA THR A 15 4.21 -22.05 8.26
C THR A 15 5.45 -22.03 9.15
N GLN A 16 6.19 -23.13 9.20
CA GLN A 16 7.45 -23.25 9.94
C GLN A 16 8.52 -22.24 9.49
N ASP A 17 8.41 -21.72 8.27
CA ASP A 17 9.30 -20.71 7.68
C ASP A 17 9.02 -19.27 8.15
N LEU A 18 7.86 -19.01 8.76
CA LEU A 18 7.51 -17.70 9.30
C LEU A 18 8.37 -17.33 10.51
N TYR A 19 8.57 -16.03 10.77
CA TYR A 19 9.15 -15.59 12.05
C TYR A 19 8.28 -16.02 13.24
N LYS A 20 8.94 -16.29 14.37
CA LYS A 20 8.33 -16.82 15.59
C LYS A 20 7.13 -16.01 16.09
N ASP A 21 7.19 -14.69 15.98
CA ASP A 21 6.08 -13.81 16.39
C ASP A 21 4.82 -14.03 15.55
N TYR A 22 4.97 -14.27 14.25
CA TYR A 22 3.84 -14.59 13.36
C TYR A 22 3.32 -16.01 13.62
N GLN A 23 4.19 -16.97 13.95
CA GLN A 23 3.78 -18.32 14.35
C GLN A 23 2.94 -18.31 15.63
N ASN A 24 3.36 -17.54 16.65
CA ASN A 24 2.61 -17.38 17.90
C ASN A 24 1.26 -16.70 17.66
N THR A 25 1.23 -15.68 16.80
CA THR A 25 -0.01 -14.96 16.47
C THR A 25 -0.98 -15.85 15.70
N LEU A 26 -0.49 -16.73 14.83
CA LEU A 26 -1.30 -17.71 14.12
C LEU A 26 -2.00 -18.68 15.07
N ASP A 27 -1.28 -19.23 16.05
CA ASP A 27 -1.83 -20.15 17.06
C ASP A 27 -2.91 -19.47 17.90
N HIS A 28 -2.67 -18.21 18.28
CA HIS A 28 -3.60 -17.39 19.03
C HIS A 28 -4.88 -17.12 18.22
N TYR A 29 -4.77 -16.66 16.97
CA TYR A 29 -5.93 -16.37 16.12
C TYR A 29 -6.73 -17.62 15.75
N TYR A 30 -6.05 -18.73 15.49
CA TYR A 30 -6.72 -20.01 15.26
C TYR A 30 -7.58 -20.42 16.46
N THR A 31 -7.01 -20.32 17.67
CA THR A 31 -7.73 -20.64 18.91
C THR A 31 -8.91 -19.70 19.13
N GLN A 32 -8.73 -18.39 18.93
CA GLN A 32 -9.80 -17.41 19.03
C GLN A 32 -10.96 -17.70 18.06
N TYR A 33 -10.64 -18.06 16.81
CA TYR A 33 -11.64 -18.38 15.79
C TYR A 33 -12.45 -19.62 16.18
N VAL A 34 -11.79 -20.71 16.57
CA VAL A 34 -12.45 -21.96 16.97
C VAL A 34 -13.34 -21.73 18.19
N ASP A 35 -12.80 -21.12 19.23
CA ASP A 35 -13.52 -20.89 20.49
C ASP A 35 -14.70 -19.94 20.27
N GLY A 36 -14.53 -18.90 19.44
CA GLY A 36 -15.60 -17.99 19.04
C GLY A 36 -16.76 -18.72 18.35
N LYS A 37 -16.47 -19.54 17.35
CA LYS A 37 -17.51 -20.31 16.63
C LYS A 37 -18.17 -21.38 17.48
N MET A 38 -17.43 -21.99 18.40
CA MET A 38 -18.02 -22.91 19.37
C MET A 38 -18.96 -22.19 20.36
N LYS A 39 -18.63 -20.97 20.80
CA LYS A 39 -19.51 -20.13 21.62
C LYS A 39 -20.77 -19.69 20.88
N GLU A 40 -20.70 -19.51 19.56
CA GLU A 40 -21.86 -19.26 18.69
C GLU A 40 -22.78 -20.50 18.53
N GLY A 41 -22.46 -21.64 19.14
CA GLY A 41 -23.26 -22.85 19.12
C GLY A 41 -22.92 -23.81 17.98
N MET A 42 -21.88 -23.54 17.19
CA MET A 42 -21.42 -24.48 16.16
C MET A 42 -20.71 -25.68 16.79
N SER A 43 -21.01 -26.88 16.28
CA SER A 43 -20.24 -28.06 16.64
C SER A 43 -18.82 -27.97 16.06
N ARG A 44 -17.84 -28.56 16.75
CA ARG A 44 -16.43 -28.56 16.31
C ARG A 44 -16.25 -29.08 14.88
N ARG A 45 -17.07 -30.05 14.46
CA ARG A 45 -17.08 -30.57 13.08
C ARG A 45 -17.52 -29.50 12.08
N GLN A 46 -18.61 -28.78 12.36
CA GLN A 46 -19.08 -27.68 11.51
C GLN A 46 -18.07 -26.55 11.42
N VAL A 47 -17.35 -26.25 12.50
CA VAL A 47 -16.28 -25.25 12.51
C VAL A 47 -15.17 -25.64 11.53
N ILE A 48 -14.69 -26.88 11.59
CA ILE A 48 -13.61 -27.39 10.70
C ILE A 48 -14.10 -27.45 9.24
N GLU A 49 -15.31 -27.95 8.98
CA GLU A 49 -15.91 -27.96 7.63
C GLU A 49 -16.16 -26.55 7.06
N GLY A 50 -16.22 -25.55 7.94
CA GLY A 50 -16.32 -24.13 7.61
C GLY A 50 -14.98 -23.45 7.35
N MET A 51 -13.84 -24.07 7.70
CA MET A 51 -12.52 -23.47 7.55
C MET A 51 -11.99 -23.56 6.11
N ALA A 52 -11.14 -22.59 5.75
CA ALA A 52 -10.30 -22.62 4.57
C ALA A 52 -9.24 -23.73 4.68
N THR A 53 -8.74 -24.19 3.54
CA THR A 53 -7.64 -25.18 3.53
C THR A 53 -6.37 -24.61 4.18
N PRO A 54 -5.58 -25.44 4.90
CA PRO A 54 -4.32 -25.02 5.52
C PRO A 54 -3.39 -24.30 4.54
N ASP A 55 -3.28 -24.79 3.30
CA ASP A 55 -2.49 -24.15 2.23
C ASP A 55 -2.89 -22.70 1.94
N LEU A 56 -4.20 -22.43 1.87
CA LEU A 56 -4.70 -21.09 1.57
C LEU A 56 -4.37 -20.13 2.71
N VAL A 57 -4.55 -20.59 3.95
CA VAL A 57 -4.24 -19.81 5.15
C VAL A 57 -2.73 -19.55 5.24
N ALA A 58 -1.90 -20.57 5.06
CA ALA A 58 -0.45 -20.44 5.05
C ALA A 58 0.04 -19.45 3.99
N LYS A 59 -0.53 -19.50 2.77
CA LYS A 59 -0.20 -18.56 1.69
C LYS A 59 -0.52 -17.11 2.06
N ARG A 60 -1.68 -16.87 2.69
CA ARG A 60 -2.07 -15.53 3.17
C ARG A 60 -1.15 -15.03 4.27
N TRP A 61 -0.79 -15.88 5.22
CA TRP A 61 0.15 -15.55 6.30
C TRP A 61 1.54 -15.19 5.78
N ARG A 62 2.08 -15.97 4.83
CA ARG A 62 3.36 -15.64 4.18
C ARG A 62 3.31 -14.32 3.42
N LEU A 63 2.22 -14.06 2.71
CA LEU A 63 2.05 -12.79 2.01
C LEU A 63 1.95 -11.63 3.00
N TYR A 64 1.21 -11.79 4.10
CA TYR A 64 1.12 -10.80 5.15
C TYR A 64 2.49 -10.48 5.74
N GLU A 65 3.27 -11.48 6.14
CA GLU A 65 4.62 -11.27 6.69
C GLU A 65 5.51 -10.52 5.69
N LYS A 66 5.51 -10.91 4.41
CA LYS A 66 6.28 -10.22 3.36
C LYS A 66 5.85 -8.76 3.20
N MET A 67 4.55 -8.48 3.27
CA MET A 67 4.01 -7.12 3.17
C MET A 67 4.34 -6.28 4.40
N ASP A 68 4.22 -6.86 5.59
CA ASP A 68 4.47 -6.16 6.86
C ASP A 68 5.94 -5.79 7.01
N ARG A 69 6.86 -6.66 6.58
CA ARG A 69 8.30 -6.35 6.48
C ARG A 69 8.63 -5.19 5.53
N LEU A 70 7.72 -4.83 4.61
CA LEU A 70 7.91 -3.69 3.71
C LEU A 70 7.40 -2.37 4.29
N LYS A 71 6.68 -2.38 5.42
CA LYS A 71 6.28 -1.14 6.11
C LYS A 71 7.50 -0.38 6.62
N GLY A 72 7.53 0.92 6.37
CA GLY A 72 8.61 1.80 6.83
C GLY A 72 9.97 1.62 6.13
N VAL A 73 10.11 0.65 5.21
CA VAL A 73 11.37 0.38 4.48
C VAL A 73 11.27 0.83 3.02
N LYS A 74 12.40 0.93 2.31
CA LYS A 74 12.43 1.16 0.86
C LYS A 74 11.65 0.03 0.15
N LYS A 75 10.54 0.38 -0.50
CA LYS A 75 9.54 -0.54 -1.09
C LYS A 75 9.97 -1.22 -2.39
N LYS A 76 11.27 -1.54 -2.53
CA LYS A 76 11.75 -2.33 -3.67
C LYS A 76 11.14 -3.73 -3.57
N GLY A 77 10.52 -4.22 -4.65
CA GLY A 77 9.88 -5.54 -4.67
C GLY A 77 8.44 -5.58 -4.12
N ALA A 78 7.83 -4.43 -3.80
CA ALA A 78 6.43 -4.38 -3.37
C ALA A 78 5.43 -4.71 -4.49
N TRP A 79 5.76 -4.41 -5.75
CA TRP A 79 4.84 -4.60 -6.90
C TRP A 79 4.43 -6.05 -7.14
N PRO A 80 5.37 -7.03 -7.17
CA PRO A 80 5.00 -8.44 -7.27
C PRO A 80 4.08 -8.90 -6.13
N LEU A 81 4.31 -8.43 -4.91
CA LEU A 81 3.47 -8.78 -3.76
C LEU A 81 2.08 -8.15 -3.86
N ILE A 82 1.96 -6.91 -4.35
CA ILE A 82 0.65 -6.27 -4.58
C ILE A 82 -0.12 -7.02 -5.67
N LYS A 83 0.57 -7.48 -6.71
CA LYS A 83 -0.03 -8.34 -7.74
C LYS A 83 -0.51 -9.67 -7.13
N GLU A 84 0.30 -10.31 -6.30
CA GLU A 84 -0.06 -11.54 -5.61
C GLU A 84 -1.26 -11.33 -4.68
N ALA A 85 -1.30 -10.22 -3.92
CA ALA A 85 -2.41 -9.84 -3.07
C ALA A 85 -3.72 -9.65 -3.85
N ARG A 86 -3.64 -9.10 -5.06
CA ARG A 86 -4.78 -9.00 -5.97
C ARG A 86 -5.24 -10.37 -6.46
N GLU A 87 -4.31 -11.24 -6.86
CA GLU A 87 -4.62 -12.61 -7.30
C GLU A 87 -5.27 -13.43 -6.17
N GLN A 88 -4.84 -13.20 -4.93
CA GLN A 88 -5.45 -13.78 -3.72
C GLN A 88 -6.76 -13.08 -3.28
N GLN A 89 -7.22 -12.08 -4.03
CA GLN A 89 -8.43 -11.28 -3.74
C GLN A 89 -8.39 -10.53 -2.39
N LEU A 90 -7.20 -10.31 -1.82
CA LEU A 90 -7.03 -9.46 -0.63
C LEU A 90 -7.15 -7.97 -1.00
N LEU A 91 -6.85 -7.62 -2.25
CA LEU A 91 -7.08 -6.29 -2.80
C LEU A 91 -8.27 -6.31 -3.77
N ALA A 92 -9.35 -5.61 -3.42
CA ALA A 92 -10.48 -5.47 -4.33
C ALA A 92 -10.04 -4.71 -5.61
N PRO A 93 -10.46 -5.15 -6.82
CA PRO A 93 -10.09 -4.51 -8.07
C PRO A 93 -10.40 -3.01 -8.10
N LYS A 94 -11.51 -2.59 -7.48
CA LYS A 94 -11.93 -1.19 -7.36
C LYS A 94 -10.84 -0.30 -6.74
N TYR A 95 -10.20 -0.75 -5.66
CA TYR A 95 -9.15 0.03 -4.99
C TYR A 95 -7.85 0.03 -5.78
N TYR A 96 -7.49 -1.09 -6.39
CA TYR A 96 -6.28 -1.20 -7.21
C TYR A 96 -6.34 -0.26 -8.42
N TYR A 97 -7.41 -0.36 -9.22
CA TYR A 97 -7.59 0.48 -10.42
C TYR A 97 -7.86 1.94 -10.06
N GLY A 98 -8.64 2.21 -9.01
CA GLY A 98 -8.88 3.57 -8.51
C GLY A 98 -7.59 4.25 -8.05
N GLY A 99 -6.74 3.53 -7.30
CA GLY A 99 -5.46 4.04 -6.85
C GLY A 99 -4.49 4.29 -8.01
N ILE A 100 -4.46 3.41 -9.03
CA ILE A 100 -3.67 3.64 -10.25
C ILE A 100 -4.16 4.90 -10.98
N GLY A 101 -5.48 5.07 -11.11
CA GLY A 101 -6.08 6.27 -11.69
C GLY A 101 -5.66 7.54 -10.95
N MET A 102 -5.69 7.52 -9.61
CA MET A 102 -5.28 8.66 -8.79
C MET A 102 -3.77 8.93 -8.89
N LEU A 103 -2.95 7.90 -9.01
CA LEU A 103 -1.51 8.02 -9.24
C LEU A 103 -1.24 8.73 -10.58
N LEU A 104 -1.87 8.26 -11.67
CA LEU A 104 -1.74 8.85 -13.00
C LEU A 104 -2.23 10.31 -13.02
N LEU A 105 -3.38 10.59 -12.40
CA LEU A 105 -3.91 11.94 -12.29
C LEU A 105 -2.92 12.88 -11.58
N LYS A 106 -2.30 12.43 -10.47
CA LYS A 106 -1.30 13.22 -9.74
C LYS A 106 -0.03 13.45 -10.55
N ILE A 107 0.41 12.44 -11.30
CA ILE A 107 1.59 12.55 -12.19
C ILE A 107 1.34 13.55 -13.32
N ILE A 108 0.13 13.62 -13.88
CA ILE A 108 -0.23 14.54 -14.97
C ILE A 108 -0.49 15.96 -14.46
N THR A 109 -1.21 16.11 -13.35
CA THR A 109 -1.59 17.43 -12.81
C THR A 109 -0.43 18.18 -12.18
N PHE A 110 0.55 17.48 -11.58
CA PHE A 110 1.69 18.11 -10.92
C PHE A 110 2.59 18.96 -11.85
N PRO A 111 3.00 18.48 -13.05
CA PRO A 111 3.68 19.30 -14.04
C PRO A 111 2.89 20.55 -14.44
N PHE A 112 1.57 20.44 -14.57
CA PHE A 112 0.71 21.57 -14.93
C PHE A 112 0.69 22.65 -13.85
N VAL A 113 0.63 22.24 -12.58
CA VAL A 113 0.74 23.16 -11.43
C VAL A 113 2.11 23.86 -11.41
N LEU A 114 3.20 23.15 -11.67
CA LEU A 114 4.53 23.75 -11.77
C LEU A 114 4.63 24.78 -12.90
N LEU A 115 4.05 24.49 -14.07
CA LEU A 115 3.99 25.42 -15.18
C LEU A 115 3.18 26.68 -14.85
N LEU A 116 2.04 26.54 -14.16
CA LEU A 116 1.23 27.68 -13.72
C LEU A 116 1.96 28.56 -12.71
N ILE A 117 2.61 27.97 -11.71
CA ILE A 117 3.42 28.72 -10.73
C ILE A 117 4.56 29.45 -11.44
N PHE A 118 5.23 28.80 -12.39
CA PHE A 118 6.30 29.43 -13.15
C PHE A 118 5.81 30.58 -14.03
N GLY A 119 4.72 30.37 -14.78
CA GLY A 119 4.10 31.42 -15.59
C GLY A 119 3.65 32.62 -14.76
N ALA A 120 3.06 32.38 -13.59
CA ALA A 120 2.70 33.44 -12.65
C ALA A 120 3.93 34.19 -12.13
N THR A 121 5.03 33.49 -11.83
CA THR A 121 6.28 34.11 -11.33
C THR A 121 6.93 35.00 -12.40
N LEU A 122 6.87 34.59 -13.67
CA LEU A 122 7.36 35.41 -14.80
C LEU A 122 6.52 36.68 -15.02
N LEU A 123 5.20 36.59 -14.82
CA LEU A 123 4.29 37.73 -15.01
C LEU A 123 4.35 38.75 -13.86
N VAL A 124 4.58 38.28 -12.64
CA VAL A 124 4.53 39.13 -11.43
C VAL A 124 5.90 39.73 -11.09
N ASN A 125 7.01 39.14 -11.55
CA ASN A 125 8.35 39.65 -11.26
C ASN A 125 8.96 40.38 -12.48
N PRO A 126 8.84 41.72 -12.56
CA PRO A 126 9.32 42.48 -13.71
C PRO A 126 10.84 42.40 -13.90
N ALA A 127 11.63 42.09 -12.85
CA ALA A 127 13.08 41.90 -12.93
C ALA A 127 13.46 40.62 -13.71
N ILE A 128 12.67 39.56 -13.57
CA ILE A 128 12.85 38.31 -14.33
C ILE A 128 12.38 38.52 -15.78
N GLY A 129 11.26 39.23 -15.97
CA GLY A 129 10.78 39.62 -17.30
C GLY A 129 11.79 40.48 -18.07
N THR A 130 12.40 41.49 -17.44
CA THR A 130 13.45 42.31 -18.07
C THR A 130 14.75 41.54 -18.33
N PHE A 131 15.13 40.59 -17.48
CA PHE A 131 16.28 39.71 -17.74
C PHE A 131 16.06 38.83 -18.98
N VAL A 132 14.87 38.25 -19.16
CA VAL A 132 14.53 37.44 -20.34
C VAL A 132 14.47 38.30 -21.61
N VAL A 133 13.83 39.47 -21.55
CA VAL A 133 13.76 40.39 -22.71
C VAL A 133 15.15 40.92 -23.11
N SER A 134 16.00 41.25 -22.12
CA SER A 134 17.37 41.72 -22.39
C SER A 134 18.28 40.62 -22.96
N THR A 135 18.12 39.36 -22.55
CA THR A 135 18.86 38.24 -23.17
C THR A 135 18.40 37.94 -24.61
N ILE A 136 17.12 38.17 -24.92
CA ILE A 136 16.59 38.07 -26.30
C ILE A 136 17.17 39.18 -27.19
N LEU A 137 17.26 40.42 -26.69
CA LEU A 137 17.81 41.57 -27.43
C LEU A 137 19.31 41.45 -27.73
N ILE A 138 20.09 40.75 -26.90
CA ILE A 138 21.54 40.56 -27.08
C ILE A 138 21.85 39.49 -28.17
N ASN A 139 20.81 38.86 -28.76
CA ASN A 139 20.88 38.00 -29.94
C ASN A 139 22.00 36.96 -29.92
N LYS A 140 22.24 36.35 -28.75
CA LYS A 140 23.08 35.14 -28.61
C LYS A 140 22.15 33.93 -28.53
N PRO A 141 21.70 33.37 -29.67
CA PRO A 141 20.74 32.26 -29.69
C PRO A 141 21.22 31.06 -28.85
N GLY A 142 22.53 30.85 -28.75
CA GLY A 142 23.11 29.83 -27.86
C GLY A 142 22.82 30.03 -26.37
N VAL A 143 22.76 31.28 -25.88
CA VAL A 143 22.46 31.59 -24.46
C VAL A 143 20.99 31.35 -24.17
N ILE A 144 20.09 31.74 -25.08
CA ILE A 144 18.64 31.51 -24.95
C ILE A 144 18.35 30.01 -25.00
N PHE A 145 18.95 29.30 -25.95
CA PHE A 145 18.81 27.84 -26.06
C PHE A 145 19.33 27.12 -24.81
N PHE A 146 20.51 27.49 -24.30
CA PHE A 146 21.08 26.89 -23.10
C PHE A 146 20.23 27.17 -21.86
N ALA A 147 19.69 28.39 -21.72
CA ALA A 147 18.79 28.74 -20.62
C ALA A 147 17.48 27.95 -20.68
N MET A 148 16.86 27.81 -21.86
CA MET A 148 15.66 26.99 -22.04
C MET A 148 15.93 25.50 -21.78
N ALA A 149 17.08 24.98 -22.23
CA ALA A 149 17.47 23.59 -22.00
C ALA A 149 17.73 23.30 -20.51
N ALA A 150 18.47 24.18 -19.82
CA ALA A 150 18.68 24.09 -18.38
C ALA A 150 17.35 24.16 -17.61
N PHE A 151 16.46 25.06 -18.03
CA PHE A 151 15.13 25.20 -17.44
C PHE A 151 14.27 23.95 -17.63
N ALA A 152 14.22 23.40 -18.85
CA ALA A 152 13.53 22.15 -19.13
C ALA A 152 14.10 20.99 -18.31
N PHE A 153 15.42 20.94 -18.14
CA PHE A 153 16.08 19.94 -17.31
C PHE A 153 15.66 20.03 -15.83
N PHE A 154 15.59 21.24 -15.25
CA PHE A 154 15.13 21.43 -13.87
C PHE A 154 13.67 21.00 -13.68
N ILE A 155 12.79 21.33 -14.64
CA ILE A 155 11.38 20.88 -14.62
C ILE A 155 11.32 19.35 -14.67
N LEU A 156 12.00 18.73 -15.64
CA LEU A 156 11.99 17.27 -15.79
C LEU A 156 12.54 16.56 -14.55
N TYR A 157 13.62 17.10 -13.98
CA TYR A 157 14.22 16.57 -12.75
C TYR A 157 13.26 16.68 -11.55
N GLY A 158 12.60 17.83 -11.39
CA GLY A 158 11.56 18.04 -10.38
C GLY A 158 10.41 17.05 -10.56
N CYS A 159 9.83 17.00 -11.75
CA CYS A 159 8.75 16.06 -12.08
C CYS A 159 9.14 14.61 -11.81
N GLY A 160 10.35 14.17 -12.18
CA GLY A 160 10.83 12.82 -11.93
C GLY A 160 10.98 12.49 -10.44
N ARG A 161 11.57 13.39 -9.66
CA ARG A 161 11.69 13.25 -8.19
C ARG A 161 10.33 13.15 -7.52
N TYR A 162 9.35 13.94 -7.96
CA TYR A 162 7.98 13.92 -7.41
C TYR A 162 7.19 12.69 -7.86
N ALA A 163 7.34 12.25 -9.10
CA ALA A 163 6.73 11.01 -9.58
C ALA A 163 7.17 9.81 -8.73
N MET A 164 8.46 9.71 -8.38
CA MET A 164 8.95 8.68 -7.46
C MET A 164 8.29 8.74 -6.07
N LYS A 165 8.03 9.94 -5.54
CA LYS A 165 7.31 10.09 -4.26
C LYS A 165 5.86 9.61 -4.37
N PHE A 166 5.14 9.96 -5.43
CA PHE A 166 3.76 9.50 -5.63
C PHE A 166 3.66 7.98 -5.78
N VAL A 167 4.60 7.37 -6.50
CA VAL A 167 4.71 5.91 -6.57
C VAL A 167 4.97 5.33 -5.19
N GLY A 168 5.86 5.95 -4.40
CA GLY A 168 6.10 5.58 -3.01
C GLY A 168 4.85 5.60 -2.14
N TYR A 169 4.03 6.65 -2.21
CA TYR A 169 2.78 6.75 -1.46
C TYR A 169 1.73 5.74 -1.92
N PHE A 170 1.59 5.56 -3.24
CA PHE A 170 0.71 4.55 -3.80
C PHE A 170 1.07 3.15 -3.27
N LEU A 171 2.37 2.82 -3.24
CA LEU A 171 2.86 1.56 -2.70
C LEU A 171 2.54 1.38 -1.21
N GLU A 172 2.57 2.46 -0.41
CA GLU A 172 2.15 2.38 1.01
C GLU A 172 0.68 2.02 1.13
N ASP A 173 -0.17 2.79 0.45
CA ASP A 173 -1.60 2.63 0.55
C ASP A 173 -2.03 1.22 0.12
N MET A 174 -1.39 0.65 -0.92
CA MET A 174 -1.65 -0.73 -1.33
C MET A 174 -1.16 -1.77 -0.33
N ILE A 175 0.00 -1.58 0.30
CA ILE A 175 0.53 -2.48 1.33
C ILE A 175 -0.40 -2.45 2.56
N ASP A 176 -0.75 -1.27 3.04
CA ASP A 176 -1.60 -1.09 4.21
C ASP A 176 -2.99 -1.67 3.99
N ARG A 177 -3.60 -1.43 2.82
CA ARG A 177 -4.88 -2.03 2.45
C ARG A 177 -4.79 -3.55 2.34
N THR A 178 -3.69 -4.09 1.79
CA THR A 178 -3.51 -5.56 1.73
C THR A 178 -3.46 -6.17 3.12
N ILE A 179 -2.68 -5.55 4.02
CA ILE A 179 -2.53 -6.00 5.41
C ILE A 179 -3.86 -5.91 6.15
N ALA A 180 -4.59 -4.81 6.00
CA ALA A 180 -5.91 -4.65 6.60
C ALA A 180 -6.89 -5.72 6.09
N SER A 181 -6.90 -6.00 4.78
CA SER A 181 -7.79 -6.98 4.17
C SER A 181 -7.39 -8.44 4.36
N ALA A 182 -6.18 -8.73 4.84
CA ALA A 182 -5.71 -10.10 5.01
C ALA A 182 -6.54 -10.90 6.04
N ASN A 183 -7.33 -10.21 6.89
CA ASN A 183 -8.17 -10.75 7.97
C ASN A 183 -7.65 -12.07 8.56
N LEU A 184 -6.45 -12.03 9.15
CA LEU A 184 -5.77 -13.23 9.64
C LEU A 184 -6.48 -13.92 10.82
N LYS A 185 -7.49 -13.26 11.40
CA LYS A 185 -8.34 -13.79 12.48
C LYS A 185 -9.47 -14.68 11.95
N ASP A 186 -9.76 -14.61 10.65
CA ASP A 186 -10.85 -15.33 10.03
C ASP A 186 -10.32 -16.49 9.19
N PHE A 187 -10.54 -17.69 9.71
CA PHE A 187 -10.12 -18.95 9.09
C PHE A 187 -11.22 -19.55 8.22
N SER A 188 -12.34 -18.87 8.03
CA SER A 188 -13.43 -19.39 7.21
C SER A 188 -13.01 -19.57 5.75
N LYS A 189 -13.67 -20.50 5.07
CA LYS A 189 -13.56 -20.68 3.62
C LYS A 189 -14.17 -19.52 2.83
N GLU A 190 -15.00 -18.71 3.49
CA GLU A 190 -15.61 -17.53 2.88
C GLU A 190 -14.53 -16.48 2.62
N ARG A 191 -14.46 -16.00 1.38
CA ARG A 191 -13.55 -14.91 1.03
C ARG A 191 -14.21 -13.61 1.46
N TYR A 192 -13.93 -13.17 2.69
CA TYR A 192 -14.25 -11.81 3.09
C TYR A 192 -13.29 -10.85 2.39
N ILE A 193 -13.71 -10.34 1.24
CA ILE A 193 -13.17 -9.07 0.77
C ILE A 193 -13.67 -8.06 1.79
N ILE A 194 -12.81 -7.61 2.71
CA ILE A 194 -13.16 -6.48 3.57
C ILE A 194 -13.42 -5.31 2.62
N GLN A 195 -14.69 -5.02 2.37
CA GLN A 195 -15.08 -3.72 1.85
C GLN A 195 -14.83 -2.77 3.02
N VAL A 196 -13.63 -2.20 3.06
CA VAL A 196 -13.36 -1.05 3.91
C VAL A 196 -14.20 0.07 3.33
N ASP A 197 -15.48 0.09 3.69
CA ASP A 197 -16.38 1.20 3.46
C ASP A 197 -15.80 2.35 4.29
N GLU A 198 -15.16 3.29 3.60
CA GLU A 198 -14.71 4.54 4.21
C GLU A 198 -15.89 5.22 4.90
N PRO A 199 -15.61 5.95 5.99
CA PRO A 199 -16.05 7.32 6.02
C PRO A 199 -14.84 8.23 5.86
N LYS A 200 -15.01 9.18 4.93
CA LYS A 200 -14.19 10.36 4.72
C LYS A 200 -13.72 10.98 6.04
N SER A 201 -12.46 11.39 6.03
CA SER A 201 -11.90 12.49 6.83
C SER A 201 -12.11 12.44 8.35
N LYS A 202 -11.06 12.02 9.06
CA LYS A 202 -10.41 12.90 10.02
C LYS A 202 -8.92 12.83 9.74
N ARG A 203 -8.28 13.99 9.61
CA ARG A 203 -6.83 14.09 9.82
C ARG A 203 -6.56 13.43 11.16
N LEU A 204 -5.98 12.24 11.15
CA LEU A 204 -5.41 11.64 12.35
C LEU A 204 -4.34 12.65 12.80
N LYS A 205 -4.62 13.29 13.93
CA LYS A 205 -3.61 13.99 14.68
C LYS A 205 -2.45 13.03 14.86
N LYS A 206 -1.25 13.59 14.71
CA LYS A 206 0.03 12.98 15.01
C LYS A 206 0.09 12.71 16.52
N GLU A 207 -0.64 11.70 16.99
CA GLU A 207 -0.70 11.17 18.37
C GLU A 207 -1.80 10.10 18.43
N GLU A 208 -1.53 8.95 17.82
CA GLU A 208 -2.11 7.64 18.20
C GLU A 208 -1.36 6.62 17.35
N SER A 209 -0.14 6.36 17.80
CA SER A 209 0.61 5.15 17.49
C SER A 209 -0.32 3.96 17.72
N VAL A 210 -0.56 3.19 16.66
CA VAL A 210 -1.15 1.85 16.73
C VAL A 210 -0.09 0.90 17.33
N ASP A 211 0.27 1.20 18.56
CA ASP A 211 0.72 0.25 19.56
C ASP A 211 -0.51 -0.04 20.44
N TYR A 212 -0.58 -1.22 21.03
CA TYR A 212 -1.68 -1.70 21.90
C TYR A 212 -2.90 -2.31 21.19
N ILE A 213 -2.76 -3.47 20.54
CA ILE A 213 -3.62 -4.65 20.81
C ILE A 213 -2.85 -5.95 20.51
N ILE A 214 -1.63 -6.14 21.05
CA ILE A 214 -1.04 -7.50 21.25
C ILE A 214 -0.08 -7.44 22.45
N ARG A 215 -0.59 -7.12 23.64
CA ARG A 215 0.01 -7.46 24.95
C ARG A 215 -1.07 -7.27 26.02
N GLU A 216 -2.01 -8.21 26.09
CA GLU A 216 -2.65 -8.67 27.33
C GLU A 216 -3.03 -10.14 27.15
#